data_AF-A0A2N7QRI6-F1
#
_entry.id   AF-A0A2N7QRI6-F1
#
_cell.length_a   1.000
_cell.length_b   1.000
_cell.length_c   1.000
_cell.angle_alpha   90.00
_cell.angle_beta   90.00
_cell.angle_gamma   90.00
#
_symmetry.space_group_name_H-M   'P 1'
#
loop_
_entity.id
_entity.type
_entity.pdbx_description
1 polymer ?
#
loop_
_entity_poly.entity_id
_entity_poly.type
_entity_poly.pdbx_seq_one_letter_code
_entity_poly.pdbx_strand_id
1 'polypeptide(L)'
;MSNHPKHTTVDILSELRTQIDAHGEVTGAKIARLKFQDVPASSWSRHVKQVRGEWNEAQRLREAGLPASSIPPSVYAPAGMASDEQTDNSAPGVINWLSQIGGLLKQCDLLTRQSVHVDPTTGVERVRNPMVLRQSISARTAALKLAADRESTQYGAERVAHWEAEMLREINRALGKTRDEAQRVIANRVRNAVLGVISRRHAEREFLGGDMMPKPADESTPQPAMEGSDR
;
A
#
# COMPACT_ATOMS: atom_id res chain seq x y z
N MET A 1 34.62 -3.04 19.73
CA MET A 1 33.48 -3.39 18.85
C MET A 1 33.16 -2.14 18.04
N SER A 2 33.69 -2.04 16.81
CA SER A 2 33.51 -0.84 15.99
C SER A 2 32.13 -0.86 15.36
N ASN A 3 31.26 0.07 15.78
CA ASN A 3 29.98 0.33 15.15
C ASN A 3 30.22 0.95 13.77
N HIS A 4 30.30 0.11 12.73
CA HIS A 4 30.19 0.62 11.37
C HIS A 4 28.74 1.07 11.13
N PRO A 5 28.52 2.29 10.61
CA PRO A 5 27.18 2.73 10.23
C PRO A 5 26.62 1.74 9.21
N LYS A 6 25.42 1.21 9.44
CA LYS A 6 24.76 0.33 8.48
C LYS A 6 24.55 1.11 7.19
N HIS A 7 25.31 0.79 6.15
CA HIS A 7 25.11 1.38 4.83
C HIS A 7 23.70 1.11 4.35
N THR A 8 22.98 2.14 3.93
CA THR A 8 21.65 1.94 3.37
C THR A 8 21.77 1.36 1.97
N THR A 9 20.78 0.58 1.56
CA THR A 9 20.70 0.02 0.19
C THR A 9 20.81 1.11 -0.88
N VAL A 10 20.34 2.33 -0.57
CA VAL A 10 20.39 3.49 -1.47
C VAL A 10 21.83 3.94 -1.71
N ASP A 11 22.64 4.03 -0.65
CA ASP A 11 24.05 4.44 -0.73
C ASP A 11 24.90 3.45 -1.51
N ILE A 12 24.61 2.15 -1.33
CA ILE A 12 25.32 1.08 -2.05
C ILE A 12 25.01 1.16 -3.54
N LEU A 13 23.74 1.33 -3.91
CA LEU A 13 23.32 1.37 -5.31
C LEU A 13 23.78 2.65 -6.03
N SER A 14 23.77 3.80 -5.36
CA SER A 14 24.23 5.07 -5.96
C SER A 14 25.72 5.02 -6.27
N GLU A 15 26.55 4.62 -5.31
CA GLU A 15 28.00 4.50 -5.50
C GLU A 15 28.33 3.45 -6.56
N LEU A 16 27.62 2.32 -6.58
CA LEU A 16 27.84 1.26 -7.57
C LEU A 16 27.50 1.72 -8.99
N ARG A 17 26.47 2.57 -9.17
CA ARG A 17 26.15 3.22 -10.45
C ARG A 17 27.27 4.17 -10.88
N THR A 18 27.74 5.03 -9.97
CA THR A 18 28.82 5.99 -10.26
C THR A 18 30.10 5.28 -10.70
N GLN A 19 30.51 4.22 -10.00
CA GLN A 19 31.75 3.50 -10.32
C GLN A 19 31.62 2.68 -11.60
N ILE A 20 30.47 2.08 -11.88
CA ILE A 20 30.24 1.32 -13.13
C ILE A 20 30.18 2.25 -14.34
N ASP A 21 29.59 3.44 -14.22
CA ASP A 21 29.55 4.42 -15.31
C ASP A 21 30.96 4.98 -15.61
N ALA A 22 31.77 5.20 -14.57
CA ALA A 22 33.12 5.76 -14.71
C ALA A 22 34.18 4.75 -15.20
N HIS A 23 34.13 3.50 -14.75
CA HIS A 23 35.21 2.51 -14.95
C HIS A 23 34.78 1.23 -15.67
N GLY A 24 33.51 1.15 -16.08
CA GLY A 24 32.92 -0.05 -16.66
C GLY A 24 32.51 -1.10 -15.63
N GLU A 25 31.73 -2.07 -16.09
CA GLU A 25 31.00 -3.04 -15.25
C GLU A 25 31.90 -3.83 -14.28
N VAL A 26 33.01 -4.37 -14.77
CA VAL A 26 33.87 -5.29 -14.00
C VAL A 26 34.78 -4.53 -13.05
N THR A 27 35.36 -3.42 -13.51
CA THR A 27 36.31 -2.62 -12.73
C THR A 27 35.57 -1.74 -11.72
N GLY A 28 34.45 -1.13 -12.12
CA GLY A 28 33.61 -0.32 -11.24
C GLY A 28 33.02 -1.11 -10.07
N ALA A 29 32.55 -2.34 -10.30
CA ALA A 29 32.08 -3.20 -9.22
C ALA A 29 33.20 -3.59 -8.24
N LYS A 30 34.44 -3.81 -8.71
CA LYS A 30 35.58 -4.09 -7.83
C LYS A 30 35.94 -2.87 -6.96
N ILE A 31 35.93 -1.67 -7.54
CA ILE A 31 36.22 -0.42 -6.82
C ILE A 31 35.13 -0.14 -5.78
N ALA A 32 33.86 -0.29 -6.13
CA ALA A 32 32.75 -0.13 -5.19
C ALA A 32 32.80 -1.17 -4.05
N ARG A 33 33.27 -2.39 -4.32
CA ARG A 33 33.41 -3.45 -3.30
C ARG A 33 34.41 -3.09 -2.21
N LEU A 34 35.43 -2.28 -2.52
CA LEU A 34 36.41 -1.82 -1.53
C LEU A 34 35.79 -0.86 -0.50
N LYS A 35 34.73 -0.13 -0.87
CA LYS A 35 33.99 0.78 0.01
C LYS A 35 32.94 0.06 0.87
N PHE A 36 32.40 -1.06 0.39
CA PHE A 36 31.34 -1.84 1.05
C PHE A 36 31.77 -3.29 1.31
N GLN A 37 32.82 -3.45 2.13
CA GLN A 37 33.39 -4.76 2.46
C GLN A 37 32.53 -5.55 3.45
N ASP A 38 31.75 -4.83 4.26
CA ASP A 38 30.84 -5.33 5.29
C ASP A 38 29.54 -5.93 4.71
N VAL A 39 29.20 -5.60 3.47
CA VAL A 39 28.00 -6.14 2.80
C VAL A 39 28.18 -7.62 2.46
N PRO A 40 27.22 -8.51 2.84
CA PRO A 40 27.28 -9.93 2.50
C PRO A 40 27.39 -10.20 0.99
N ALA A 41 28.13 -11.24 0.60
CA ALA A 41 28.36 -11.59 -0.80
C ALA A 41 27.06 -11.86 -1.60
N SER A 42 26.03 -12.39 -0.93
CA SER A 42 24.71 -12.65 -1.51
C SER A 42 23.98 -11.36 -1.88
N SER A 43 23.92 -10.39 -0.95
CA SER A 43 23.35 -9.06 -1.19
C SER A 43 24.15 -8.28 -2.23
N TRP A 44 25.48 -8.35 -2.17
CA TRP A 44 26.37 -7.70 -3.13
C TRP A 44 26.10 -8.14 -4.56
N SER A 45 26.03 -9.46 -4.77
CA SER A 45 25.75 -10.04 -6.09
C SER A 45 24.37 -9.64 -6.62
N ARG A 46 23.37 -9.45 -5.75
CA ARG A 46 22.05 -8.94 -6.12
C ARG A 46 22.11 -7.48 -6.57
N HIS A 47 22.82 -6.62 -5.85
CA HIS A 47 23.00 -5.20 -6.21
C HIS A 47 23.79 -5.02 -7.51
N VAL A 48 24.86 -5.79 -7.71
CA VAL A 48 25.63 -5.78 -8.96
C VAL A 48 24.77 -6.21 -10.16
N LYS A 49 23.98 -7.29 -10.02
CA LYS A 49 23.06 -7.75 -11.08
C LYS A 49 22.02 -6.69 -11.43
N GLN A 50 21.49 -5.99 -10.43
CA GLN A 50 20.52 -4.93 -10.62
C GLN A 50 21.10 -3.76 -11.41
N VAL A 51 22.23 -3.19 -10.96
CA VAL A 51 22.83 -2.04 -11.65
C VAL A 51 23.38 -2.43 -13.02
N ARG A 52 23.88 -3.66 -13.19
CA ARG A 52 24.25 -4.19 -14.52
C ARG A 52 23.07 -4.20 -15.49
N GLY A 53 21.89 -4.61 -15.02
CA GLY A 53 20.66 -4.58 -15.82
C GLY A 53 20.30 -3.16 -16.26
N GLU A 54 20.35 -2.21 -15.33
CA GLU A 54 20.10 -0.77 -15.59
C GLU A 54 21.12 -0.20 -16.58
N TRP A 55 22.41 -0.51 -16.41
CA TRP A 55 23.49 0.00 -17.26
C TRP A 55 23.43 -0.56 -18.68
N ASN A 56 23.17 -1.87 -18.84
CA ASN A 56 23.01 -2.49 -20.16
C ASN A 56 21.81 -1.93 -20.92
N GLU A 57 20.71 -1.66 -20.22
CA GLU A 57 19.54 -1.02 -20.84
C GLU A 57 19.85 0.42 -21.26
N ALA A 58 20.56 1.18 -20.41
CA ALA A 58 21.00 2.54 -20.75
C ALA A 58 21.97 2.55 -21.95
N GLN A 59 22.88 1.58 -22.06
CA GLN A 59 23.77 1.44 -23.23
C GLN A 59 22.99 1.14 -24.51
N ARG A 60 22.03 0.20 -24.46
CA ARG A 60 21.16 -0.10 -25.61
C ARG A 60 20.38 1.12 -26.09
N LEU A 61 19.87 1.93 -25.15
CA LEU A 61 19.15 3.17 -25.48
C LEU A 61 20.08 4.22 -26.11
N ARG A 62 21.33 4.33 -25.65
CA ARG A 62 22.36 5.20 -26.25
C ARG A 62 22.75 4.74 -27.66
N GLU A 63 22.94 3.43 -27.85
CA GLU A 63 23.25 2.83 -29.17
C GLU A 63 22.11 3.01 -30.17
N ALA A 64 20.87 3.07 -29.71
CA ALA A 64 19.68 3.33 -30.54
C ALA A 64 19.50 4.82 -30.93
N GLY A 65 20.41 5.72 -30.56
CA GLY A 65 20.38 7.14 -30.94
C GLY A 65 19.26 7.95 -30.24
N LEU A 66 18.65 7.41 -29.19
CA LEU A 66 17.63 8.08 -28.40
C LEU A 66 18.30 8.92 -27.30
N PRO A 67 17.83 10.16 -27.04
CA PRO A 67 18.46 11.01 -26.02
C PRO A 67 18.36 10.36 -24.64
N ALA A 68 19.44 10.47 -23.85
CA ALA A 68 19.59 9.88 -22.51
C ALA A 68 18.54 10.33 -21.48
N SER A 69 17.66 11.29 -21.81
CA SER A 69 16.47 11.63 -21.01
C SER A 69 15.32 10.61 -21.13
N SER A 70 15.51 9.54 -21.89
CA SER A 70 14.57 8.41 -22.06
C SER A 70 14.86 7.24 -21.12
N ILE A 71 15.84 7.36 -20.22
CA ILE A 71 16.03 6.42 -19.12
C ILE A 71 14.91 6.70 -18.10
N PRO A 72 13.88 5.84 -17.94
CA PRO A 72 12.97 6.01 -16.83
C PRO A 72 13.78 5.91 -15.54
N PRO A 73 13.62 6.84 -14.57
CA PRO A 73 14.23 6.65 -13.26
C PRO A 73 13.81 5.27 -12.75
N SER A 74 14.79 4.46 -12.36
CA SER A 74 14.60 3.16 -11.72
C SER A 74 13.43 3.26 -10.75
N VAL A 75 12.40 2.44 -10.98
CA VAL A 75 11.10 2.46 -10.32
C VAL A 75 11.27 2.13 -8.83
N TYR A 76 11.79 3.07 -8.05
CA TYR A 76 11.76 3.17 -6.59
C TYR A 76 12.10 4.59 -6.10
N ALA A 77 11.79 5.62 -6.90
CA ALA A 77 11.55 6.97 -6.38
C ALA A 77 10.04 7.18 -6.28
N PRO A 78 9.44 7.31 -5.08
CA PRO A 78 8.04 7.71 -4.97
C PRO A 78 7.99 9.22 -5.21
N ALA A 79 7.95 9.63 -6.47
CA ALA A 79 7.63 11.00 -6.83
C ALA A 79 7.04 11.04 -8.24
N GLY A 80 5.72 11.24 -8.29
CA GLY A 80 5.00 11.88 -9.39
C GLY A 80 5.10 11.20 -10.76
N MET A 81 4.33 10.12 -10.97
CA MET A 81 3.83 9.86 -12.32
C MET A 81 2.64 10.78 -12.58
N ALA A 82 2.94 11.94 -13.14
CA ALA A 82 2.01 12.63 -14.01
C ALA A 82 2.10 11.99 -15.39
N SER A 83 1.04 11.33 -15.82
CA SER A 83 0.63 11.27 -17.23
C SER A 83 -0.84 10.90 -17.31
N ASP A 84 -1.59 11.90 -17.76
CA ASP A 84 -2.86 11.91 -18.47
C ASP A 84 -4.12 11.39 -17.75
N GLU A 85 -4.83 12.39 -17.22
CA GLU A 85 -6.29 12.55 -17.25
C GLU A 85 -7.12 11.36 -16.77
N GLN A 86 -7.08 11.15 -15.47
CA GLN A 86 -8.34 11.12 -14.73
C GLN A 86 -8.11 11.86 -13.42
N THR A 87 -8.55 13.10 -13.37
CA THR A 87 -8.65 13.92 -12.16
C THR A 87 -9.53 13.17 -11.18
N ASP A 88 -8.90 12.30 -10.40
CA ASP A 88 -9.52 11.61 -9.28
C ASP A 88 -9.82 12.70 -8.24
N ASN A 89 -11.06 13.19 -8.23
CA ASN A 89 -11.61 14.12 -7.24
C ASN A 89 -11.73 13.47 -5.85
N SER A 90 -10.79 12.61 -5.49
CA SER A 90 -10.72 12.02 -4.16
C SER A 90 -9.95 12.98 -3.27
N ALA A 91 -10.55 13.36 -2.13
CA ALA A 91 -9.88 14.16 -1.12
C ALA A 91 -8.52 13.55 -0.76
N PRO A 92 -7.50 14.37 -0.46
CA PRO A 92 -6.18 13.86 -0.07
C PRO A 92 -6.32 12.86 1.08
N GLY A 93 -5.79 11.65 0.88
CA GLY A 93 -5.87 10.53 1.83
C GLY A 93 -6.96 9.49 1.53
N VAL A 94 -7.87 9.71 0.58
CA VAL A 94 -8.91 8.73 0.21
C VAL A 94 -8.48 7.93 -1.01
N ILE A 95 -8.25 6.63 -0.82
CA ILE A 95 -7.93 5.71 -1.93
C ILE A 95 -9.21 5.43 -2.73
N ASN A 96 -9.27 5.93 -3.97
CA ASN A 96 -10.30 5.50 -4.92
C ASN A 96 -10.01 4.07 -5.40
N TRP A 97 -10.45 3.10 -4.61
CA TRP A 97 -10.19 1.68 -4.87
C TRP A 97 -10.63 1.20 -6.26
N LEU A 98 -11.79 1.66 -6.73
CA LEU A 98 -12.33 1.23 -8.02
C LEU A 98 -11.46 1.74 -9.18
N SER A 99 -11.02 2.99 -9.08
CA SER A 99 -10.04 3.58 -10.02
C SER A 99 -8.73 2.79 -10.01
N GLN A 100 -8.21 2.45 -8.82
CA GLN A 100 -6.96 1.68 -8.68
C GLN A 100 -7.06 0.25 -9.27
N ILE A 101 -8.14 -0.48 -8.98
CA ILE A 101 -8.37 -1.80 -9.58
C ILE A 101 -8.57 -1.71 -11.10
N GLY A 102 -9.32 -0.70 -11.57
CA GLY A 102 -9.49 -0.45 -13.00
C GLY A 102 -8.16 -0.18 -13.70
N GLY A 103 -7.29 0.63 -13.08
CA GLY A 103 -5.93 0.89 -13.53
C GLY A 103 -5.08 -0.39 -13.62
N LEU A 104 -5.11 -1.24 -12.59
CA LEU A 104 -4.40 -2.52 -12.58
C LEU A 104 -4.89 -3.47 -13.67
N LEU A 105 -6.20 -3.56 -13.89
CA LEU A 105 -6.77 -4.39 -14.96
C LEU A 105 -6.34 -3.88 -16.34
N LYS A 106 -6.34 -2.57 -16.55
CA LYS A 106 -5.86 -1.94 -17.80
C LYS A 106 -4.38 -2.25 -18.05
N GLN A 107 -3.54 -2.23 -17.02
CA GLN A 107 -2.13 -2.62 -17.12
C GLN A 107 -1.97 -4.12 -17.46
N CYS A 108 -2.80 -4.99 -16.89
CA CYS A 108 -2.81 -6.42 -17.25
C CYS A 108 -3.22 -6.65 -18.71
N ASP A 109 -4.18 -5.87 -19.22
CA ASP A 109 -4.59 -5.92 -20.63
C ASP A 109 -3.46 -5.47 -21.56
N LEU A 110 -2.71 -4.43 -21.18
CA LEU A 110 -1.53 -3.99 -21.92
C LEU A 110 -0.45 -5.08 -21.98
N LEU A 111 -0.15 -5.74 -20.85
CA LEU A 111 0.81 -6.86 -20.82
C LEU A 111 0.35 -8.03 -21.69
N THR A 112 -0.95 -8.32 -21.67
CA THR A 112 -1.53 -9.38 -22.51
C THR A 112 -1.36 -9.04 -23.99
N ARG A 113 -1.66 -7.80 -24.40
CA ARG A 113 -1.45 -7.34 -25.77
C ARG A 113 0.01 -7.36 -26.19
N GLN A 114 0.95 -7.04 -25.29
CA GLN A 114 2.39 -7.12 -25.58
C GLN A 114 2.89 -8.56 -25.71
N SER A 115 2.22 -9.51 -25.07
CA SER A 115 2.58 -10.93 -25.09
C SER A 115 2.09 -11.67 -26.33
N VAL A 116 1.10 -11.12 -27.04
CA VAL A 116 0.50 -11.69 -28.26
C VAL A 116 0.84 -10.82 -29.46
N HIS A 117 1.21 -11.44 -30.56
CA HIS A 117 1.34 -10.79 -31.86
C HIS A 117 0.14 -11.16 -32.71
N VAL A 118 -0.57 -10.15 -33.24
CA VAL A 118 -1.65 -10.33 -34.20
C VAL A 118 -1.05 -10.16 -35.59
N ASP A 119 -1.14 -11.19 -36.44
CA ASP A 119 -0.79 -11.04 -37.84
C ASP A 119 -1.81 -10.08 -38.51
N PRO A 120 -1.37 -8.95 -39.08
CA PRO A 120 -2.28 -7.95 -39.65
C PRO A 120 -3.01 -8.43 -40.91
N THR A 121 -2.50 -9.47 -41.58
CA THR A 121 -3.10 -10.01 -42.81
C THR A 121 -4.06 -11.16 -42.57
N THR A 122 -3.77 -12.03 -41.59
CA THR A 122 -4.59 -13.21 -41.29
C THR A 122 -5.45 -13.05 -40.04
N GLY A 123 -5.18 -12.04 -39.20
CA GLY A 123 -5.84 -11.85 -37.91
C GLY A 123 -5.50 -12.91 -36.88
N VAL A 124 -4.60 -13.86 -37.19
CA VAL A 124 -4.26 -14.95 -36.29
C VAL A 124 -3.37 -14.45 -35.17
N GLU A 125 -3.79 -14.70 -33.93
CA GLU A 125 -3.03 -14.42 -32.73
C GLU A 125 -1.96 -15.50 -32.51
N ARG A 126 -0.71 -15.06 -32.33
CA ARG A 126 0.42 -15.93 -31.95
C ARG A 126 1.08 -15.41 -30.69
N VAL A 127 1.35 -16.30 -29.75
CA VAL A 127 2.04 -15.94 -28.51
C VAL A 127 3.49 -15.58 -28.84
N ARG A 128 3.88 -14.32 -28.61
CA ARG A 128 5.24 -13.82 -28.78
C ARG A 128 6.09 -14.07 -27.54
N ASN A 129 5.51 -13.88 -26.36
CA ASN A 129 6.20 -14.09 -25.09
C ASN A 129 5.31 -14.83 -24.10
N PRO A 130 5.46 -16.16 -23.95
CA PRO A 130 4.61 -16.96 -23.08
C PRO A 130 4.80 -16.62 -21.59
N MET A 131 5.97 -16.12 -21.21
CA MET A 131 6.23 -15.73 -19.82
C MET A 131 5.46 -14.47 -19.43
N VAL A 132 5.45 -13.46 -20.30
CA VAL A 132 4.69 -12.22 -20.07
C VAL A 132 3.19 -12.50 -20.07
N LEU A 133 2.71 -13.38 -20.96
CA LEU A 133 1.32 -13.83 -20.97
C LEU A 133 0.93 -14.51 -19.65
N ARG A 134 1.77 -15.41 -19.14
CA ARG A 134 1.54 -16.05 -17.84
C ARG A 134 1.52 -15.04 -16.70
N GLN A 135 2.41 -14.06 -16.72
CA GLN A 135 2.47 -13.00 -15.71
C GLN A 135 1.23 -12.11 -15.76
N SER A 136 0.75 -11.74 -16.97
CA SER A 136 -0.45 -10.91 -17.11
C SER A 136 -1.70 -11.63 -16.59
N ILE A 137 -1.85 -12.92 -16.88
CA ILE A 137 -2.92 -13.75 -16.36
C ILE A 137 -2.84 -13.82 -14.83
N SER A 138 -1.66 -14.12 -14.28
CA SER A 138 -1.47 -14.21 -12.83
C SER A 138 -1.76 -12.89 -12.12
N ALA A 139 -1.33 -11.76 -12.68
CA ALA A 139 -1.60 -10.43 -12.14
C ALA A 139 -3.09 -10.10 -12.20
N ARG A 140 -3.76 -10.43 -13.31
CA ARG A 140 -5.21 -10.26 -13.47
C ARG A 140 -5.99 -11.07 -12.43
N THR A 141 -5.63 -12.34 -12.23
CA THR A 141 -6.27 -13.19 -11.22
C THR A 141 -6.08 -12.62 -9.82
N ALA A 142 -4.89 -12.12 -9.49
CA ALA A 142 -4.63 -11.48 -8.21
C ALA A 142 -5.45 -10.20 -8.02
N ALA A 143 -5.56 -9.35 -9.04
CA ALA A 143 -6.36 -8.13 -9.00
C ALA A 143 -7.87 -8.44 -8.82
N LEU A 144 -8.39 -9.43 -9.54
CA LEU A 144 -9.78 -9.87 -9.40
C LEU A 144 -10.05 -10.49 -8.02
N LYS A 145 -9.13 -11.30 -7.51
CA LYS A 145 -9.23 -11.86 -6.16
C LYS A 145 -9.27 -10.74 -5.11
N LEU A 146 -8.38 -9.76 -5.24
CA LEU A 146 -8.33 -8.62 -4.34
C LEU A 146 -9.63 -7.79 -4.37
N ALA A 147 -10.23 -7.63 -5.55
CA ALA A 147 -11.54 -6.99 -5.70
C ALA A 147 -12.65 -7.80 -5.00
N ALA A 148 -12.68 -9.12 -5.19
CA ALA A 148 -13.64 -10.02 -4.57
C ALA A 148 -13.51 -10.06 -3.03
N ASP A 149 -12.28 -10.10 -2.51
CA ASP A 149 -12.00 -10.09 -1.07
C ASP A 149 -12.49 -8.77 -0.44
N ARG A 150 -12.31 -7.64 -1.12
CA ARG A 150 -12.88 -6.35 -0.67
C ARG A 150 -14.40 -6.38 -0.69
N GLU A 151 -15.02 -6.82 -1.78
CA GLU A 151 -16.48 -6.87 -1.89
C GLU A 151 -17.09 -7.76 -0.80
N SER A 152 -16.46 -8.91 -0.52
CA SER A 152 -16.84 -9.79 0.58
C SER A 152 -16.73 -9.09 1.95
N THR A 153 -15.64 -8.36 2.17
CA THR A 153 -15.42 -7.59 3.41
C THR A 153 -16.44 -6.46 3.55
N GLN A 154 -16.73 -5.75 2.47
CA GLN A 154 -17.72 -4.67 2.42
C GLN A 154 -19.13 -5.22 2.69
N TYR A 155 -19.52 -6.31 2.03
CA TYR A 155 -20.79 -6.98 2.27
C TYR A 155 -20.92 -7.45 3.74
N GLY A 156 -19.85 -7.99 4.31
CA GLY A 156 -19.81 -8.35 5.73
C GLY A 156 -20.02 -7.15 6.65
N ALA A 157 -19.38 -6.02 6.34
CA ALA A 157 -19.52 -4.78 7.11
C ALA A 157 -20.94 -4.20 7.01
N GLU A 158 -21.52 -4.16 5.81
CA GLU A 158 -22.89 -3.68 5.56
C GLU A 158 -23.92 -4.54 6.29
N ARG A 159 -23.75 -5.87 6.28
CA ARG A 159 -24.59 -6.77 7.08
C ARG A 159 -24.52 -6.44 8.56
N VAL A 160 -23.31 -6.33 9.13
CA VAL A 160 -23.17 -6.02 10.56
C VAL A 160 -23.84 -4.69 10.90
N ALA A 161 -23.64 -3.65 10.08
CA ALA A 161 -24.28 -2.35 10.27
C ALA A 161 -25.82 -2.44 10.19
N HIS A 162 -26.34 -3.22 9.25
CA HIS A 162 -27.77 -3.49 9.15
C HIS A 162 -28.32 -4.17 10.41
N TRP A 163 -27.69 -5.25 10.86
CA TRP A 163 -28.08 -5.99 12.07
C TRP A 163 -28.02 -5.10 13.34
N GLU A 164 -27.01 -4.25 13.46
CA GLU A 164 -26.89 -3.27 14.54
C GLU A 164 -28.04 -2.26 14.52
N ALA A 165 -28.39 -1.75 13.33
CA ALA A 165 -29.52 -0.84 13.16
C ALA A 165 -30.87 -1.51 13.49
N GLU A 166 -31.07 -2.77 13.10
CA GLU A 166 -32.28 -3.53 13.42
C GLU A 166 -32.41 -3.79 14.92
N MET A 167 -31.33 -4.22 15.59
CA MET A 167 -31.32 -4.42 17.04
C MET A 167 -31.68 -3.14 17.79
N LEU A 168 -31.05 -2.02 17.44
CA LEU A 168 -31.35 -0.73 18.08
C LEU A 168 -32.80 -0.30 17.81
N ARG A 169 -33.31 -0.54 16.59
CA ARG A 169 -34.71 -0.27 16.24
C ARG A 169 -35.68 -1.07 17.12
N GLU A 170 -35.44 -2.36 17.30
CA GLU A 170 -36.32 -3.22 18.13
C GLU A 170 -36.21 -2.89 19.62
N ILE A 171 -35.01 -2.57 20.13
CA ILE A 171 -34.83 -2.10 21.52
C ILE A 171 -35.61 -0.79 21.75
N ASN A 172 -35.49 0.18 20.84
CA ASN A 172 -36.22 1.44 20.94
C ASN A 172 -37.74 1.23 20.82
N ARG A 173 -38.18 0.31 19.96
CA ARG A 173 -39.59 -0.07 19.81
C ARG A 173 -40.15 -0.71 21.08
N ALA A 174 -39.37 -1.59 21.73
CA ALA A 174 -39.73 -2.20 23.01
C ALA A 174 -39.84 -1.13 24.10
N LEU A 175 -38.82 -0.27 24.24
CA LEU A 175 -38.82 0.85 25.19
C LEU A 175 -40.03 1.79 25.03
N GLY A 176 -40.42 2.07 23.79
CA GLY A 176 -41.60 2.91 23.50
C GLY A 176 -42.94 2.29 23.91
N LYS A 177 -43.03 0.95 23.98
CA LYS A 177 -44.26 0.23 24.35
C LYS A 177 -44.33 -0.11 25.84
N THR A 178 -43.18 -0.20 26.51
CA THR A 178 -43.11 -0.57 27.92
C THR A 178 -43.64 0.55 28.82
N ARG A 179 -44.63 0.23 29.66
CA ARG A 179 -45.18 1.13 30.70
C ARG A 179 -44.56 0.91 32.08
N ASP A 180 -43.91 -0.24 32.29
CA ASP A 180 -43.24 -0.58 33.53
C ASP A 180 -41.84 0.05 33.60
N GLU A 181 -41.59 0.83 34.65
CA GLU A 181 -40.35 1.56 34.86
C GLU A 181 -39.16 0.62 35.11
N ALA A 182 -39.39 -0.52 35.79
CA ALA A 182 -38.33 -1.51 36.03
C ALA A 182 -37.84 -2.12 34.70
N GLN A 183 -38.77 -2.43 33.79
CA GLN A 183 -38.45 -2.94 32.46
C GLN A 183 -37.78 -1.87 31.58
N ARG A 184 -38.15 -0.60 31.71
CA ARG A 184 -37.47 0.52 31.03
C ARG A 184 -36.02 0.66 31.47
N VAL A 185 -35.74 0.58 32.77
CA VAL A 185 -34.37 0.64 33.31
C VAL A 185 -33.52 -0.50 32.75
N ILE A 186 -34.05 -1.73 32.73
CA ILE A 186 -33.35 -2.90 32.18
C ILE A 186 -33.08 -2.73 30.68
N ALA A 187 -34.09 -2.35 29.90
CA ALA A 187 -33.96 -2.15 28.47
C ALA A 187 -32.99 -0.99 28.12
N ASN A 188 -32.95 0.08 28.92
CA ASN A 188 -31.96 1.15 28.77
C ASN A 188 -30.53 0.68 29.09
N ARG A 189 -30.34 -0.18 30.10
CA ARG A 189 -29.02 -0.80 30.37
C ARG A 189 -28.56 -1.66 29.20
N VAL A 190 -29.46 -2.47 28.62
CA VAL A 190 -29.16 -3.28 27.44
C VAL A 190 -28.82 -2.39 26.24
N ARG A 191 -29.60 -1.33 25.98
CA ARG A 191 -29.33 -0.35 24.93
C ARG A 191 -27.93 0.26 25.07
N ASN A 192 -27.57 0.72 26.26
CA ASN A 192 -26.28 1.34 26.52
C ASN A 192 -25.12 0.34 26.39
N ALA A 193 -25.30 -0.91 26.80
CA ALA A 193 -24.32 -1.96 26.59
C ALA A 193 -24.10 -2.25 25.09
N VAL A 194 -25.17 -2.34 24.31
CA VAL A 194 -25.12 -2.53 22.84
C VAL A 194 -24.42 -1.35 22.17
N LEU A 195 -24.80 -0.11 22.52
CA LEU A 195 -24.13 1.09 22.01
C LEU A 195 -22.64 1.11 22.37
N GLY A 196 -22.26 0.73 23.60
CA GLY A 196 -20.86 0.65 24.00
C GLY A 196 -20.06 -0.42 23.25
N VAL A 197 -20.69 -1.52 22.80
CA VAL A 197 -20.04 -2.52 21.93
C VAL A 197 -19.88 -1.97 20.50
N ILE A 198 -20.91 -1.32 19.97
CA ILE A 198 -20.89 -0.69 18.64
C ILE A 198 -19.79 0.38 18.60
N SER A 199 -19.76 1.32 19.54
CA SER A 199 -18.76 2.38 19.61
C SER A 199 -17.32 1.86 19.71
N ARG A 200 -17.08 0.79 20.48
CA ARG A 200 -15.75 0.15 20.54
C ARG A 200 -15.32 -0.45 19.21
N ARG A 201 -16.23 -1.15 18.52
CA ARG A 201 -15.96 -1.72 17.18
C ARG A 201 -15.70 -0.63 16.14
N HIS A 202 -16.41 0.49 16.21
CA HIS A 202 -16.15 1.63 15.33
C HIS A 202 -14.78 2.26 15.62
N ALA A 203 -14.43 2.46 16.89
CA ALA A 203 -13.12 2.99 17.27
C ALA A 203 -11.97 2.05 16.86
N GLU A 204 -12.13 0.73 17.00
CA GLU A 204 -11.15 -0.25 16.53
C GLU A 204 -10.99 -0.25 15.00
N ARG A 205 -12.09 -0.05 14.25
CA ARG A 205 -12.05 0.11 12.79
C ARG A 205 -11.36 1.41 12.36
N GLU A 206 -11.62 2.50 13.08
CA GLU A 206 -10.96 3.80 12.82
C GLU A 206 -9.48 3.74 13.17
N PHE A 207 -9.08 3.11 14.29
CA PHE A 207 -7.68 2.97 14.69
C PHE A 207 -6.83 2.12 13.72
N LEU A 208 -7.46 1.20 12.98
CA LEU A 208 -6.80 0.40 11.95
C LEU A 208 -6.76 1.08 10.57
N GLY A 209 -7.30 2.30 10.43
CA GLY A 209 -7.39 3.01 9.14
C GLY A 209 -7.31 4.55 9.19
N GLY A 210 -7.16 5.18 10.36
CA GLY A 210 -7.16 6.64 10.53
C GLY A 210 -6.16 7.08 11.61
N ASP A 211 -5.25 7.96 11.21
CA ASP A 211 -4.28 8.71 12.04
C ASP A 211 -3.39 7.92 13.00
N MET A 212 -2.19 7.57 12.50
CA MET A 212 -0.99 7.55 13.34
C MET A 212 -0.53 8.98 13.66
N MET A 213 -1.29 9.69 14.49
CA MET A 213 -0.76 10.84 15.22
C MET A 213 -0.83 10.53 16.72
N PRO A 214 0.31 10.37 17.41
CA PRO A 214 0.31 10.28 18.85
C PRO A 214 -0.26 11.59 19.39
N LYS A 215 -1.41 11.51 20.06
CA LYS A 215 -1.94 12.65 20.81
C LYS A 215 -0.87 13.04 21.84
N PRO A 216 -0.34 14.29 21.81
CA PRO A 216 0.56 14.73 22.86
C PRO A 216 -0.21 14.66 24.18
N ALA A 217 0.42 14.04 25.19
CA ALA A 217 -0.08 14.01 26.54
C ALA A 217 -0.06 15.43 27.10
N ASP A 218 -1.21 16.10 27.10
CA ASP A 218 -1.39 17.27 27.96
C ASP A 218 -1.69 16.78 29.38
N GLU A 219 -0.62 16.80 30.18
CA GLU A 219 -0.66 16.89 31.63
C GLU A 219 -1.53 18.09 32.04
N SER A 220 -2.75 17.82 32.49
CA SER A 220 -3.41 18.68 33.47
C SER A 220 -4.41 17.85 34.25
N THR A 221 -3.88 17.03 35.16
CA THR A 221 -4.67 16.54 36.30
C THR A 221 -4.72 17.67 37.31
N PRO A 222 -5.89 18.27 37.63
CA PRO A 222 -5.99 19.18 38.75
C PRO A 222 -5.85 18.34 40.03
N GLN A 223 -4.84 18.64 40.86
CA GLN A 223 -4.77 18.07 42.20
C GLN A 223 -6.01 18.51 43.01
N PRO A 224 -6.68 17.60 43.71
CA PRO A 224 -7.77 17.95 44.60
C PRO A 224 -7.23 18.69 45.84
N ALA A 225 -7.97 19.73 46.23
CA ALA A 225 -7.75 20.50 47.44
C ALA A 225 -7.71 19.58 48.67
N MET A 226 -6.60 19.61 49.40
CA MET A 226 -6.51 19.03 50.73
C MET A 226 -7.01 20.07 51.73
N GLU A 227 -8.29 19.97 52.09
CA GLU A 227 -8.79 20.44 53.38
C GLU A 227 -8.18 19.55 54.49
N GLY A 228 -7.46 20.17 55.42
CA GLY A 228 -7.28 19.70 56.79
C GLY A 228 -7.39 20.97 57.66
N SER A 229 -8.42 21.19 58.46
CA SER A 229 -8.85 20.37 59.62
C SER A 229 -7.65 20.07 60.52
N ASP A 230 -7.29 21.02 61.39
CA ASP A 230 -7.60 20.94 62.82
C ASP A 230 -6.70 21.89 63.66
N ARG A 231 -7.39 22.61 64.55
CA ARG A 231 -6.92 23.27 65.80
C ARG A 231 -6.24 24.63 65.73
#